data_AF-A0A660Q6T6-F1
#
_entry.id   AF-A0A660Q6T6-F1
#
_cell.length_a   1.000
_cell.length_b   1.000
_cell.length_c   1.000
_cell.angle_alpha   90.00
_cell.angle_beta   90.00
_cell.angle_gamma   90.00
#
_symmetry.space_group_name_H-M   'P 1'
#
loop_
_entity.id
_entity.type
_entity.pdbx_description
1 polymer ?
#
loop_
_entity_poly.entity_id
_entity_poly.type
_entity_poly.pdbx_seq_one_letter_code
_entity_poly.pdbx_strand_id
1 'polypeptide(L)'
;MFKALFQKDNPSAFAAINELINPNNRGETEEVLLFWQSFISDLMLLKYGRDSSGLVNTDLAKELEKLTNRVAGGNDLCALVDHIKNMHIAVKRNAHIRPAMAAFVFNFKKHIRQST
;
A
#
# COMPACT_ATOMS: atom_id res chain seq x y z
N MET A 1 6.54 7.11 -2.29
CA MET A 1 5.66 6.25 -3.10
C MET A 1 4.40 5.81 -2.34
N PHE A 2 4.47 5.02 -1.26
CA PHE A 2 3.29 4.50 -0.54
C PHE A 2 2.31 5.60 -0.08
N LYS A 3 2.81 6.72 0.45
CA LYS A 3 1.99 7.89 0.85
C LYS A 3 1.11 8.44 -0.28
N ALA A 4 1.50 8.28 -1.55
CA ALA A 4 0.70 8.75 -2.69
C ALA A 4 -0.65 8.02 -2.79
N LEU A 5 -0.72 6.75 -2.40
CA LEU A 5 -1.99 6.00 -2.34
C LEU A 5 -3.00 6.69 -1.44
N PHE A 6 -2.53 7.27 -0.34
CA PHE A 6 -3.35 8.01 0.61
C PHE A 6 -3.58 9.45 0.13
N GLN A 7 -2.55 10.18 -0.27
CA GLN A 7 -2.63 11.63 -0.40
C GLN A 7 -3.17 12.15 -1.74
N LYS A 8 -3.00 11.39 -2.82
CA LYS A 8 -3.34 11.85 -4.19
C LYS A 8 -4.65 11.24 -4.66
N ASP A 9 -5.31 11.81 -5.68
CA ASP A 9 -6.44 11.16 -6.36
C ASP A 9 -5.99 9.90 -7.15
N ASN A 10 -6.93 9.11 -7.70
CA ASN A 10 -6.57 7.86 -8.38
C ASN A 10 -5.57 8.07 -9.53
N PRO A 11 -5.77 9.03 -10.46
CA PRO A 11 -4.85 9.27 -11.56
C PRO A 11 -3.45 9.72 -11.10
N SER A 12 -3.36 10.67 -10.16
CA SER A 12 -2.07 11.20 -9.73
C SER A 12 -1.33 10.22 -8.81
N ALA A 13 -2.05 9.38 -8.05
CA ALA A 13 -1.45 8.28 -7.31
C ALA A 13 -0.84 7.25 -8.26
N PHE A 14 -1.59 6.84 -9.30
CA PHE A 14 -1.09 5.91 -10.30
C PHE A 14 0.12 6.46 -11.04
N ALA A 15 0.06 7.72 -11.52
CA ALA A 15 1.18 8.36 -12.19
C ALA A 15 2.44 8.37 -11.32
N ALA A 16 2.32 8.81 -10.07
CA ALA A 16 3.45 8.87 -9.13
C ALA A 16 4.04 7.49 -8.80
N ILE A 17 3.22 6.44 -8.79
CA ILE A 17 3.70 5.07 -8.58
C ILE A 17 4.38 4.53 -9.85
N ASN A 18 3.80 4.82 -11.02
CA ASN A 18 4.30 4.34 -12.31
C ASN A 18 5.60 5.05 -12.74
N GLU A 19 5.87 6.27 -12.24
CA GLU A 19 7.16 6.95 -12.39
C GLU A 19 8.27 6.31 -11.56
N LEU A 20 7.92 5.70 -10.43
CA LEU A 20 8.88 5.16 -9.45
C LEU A 20 9.11 3.65 -9.57
N ILE A 21 8.21 2.92 -10.25
CA ILE A 21 8.35 1.48 -10.49
C ILE A 21 8.82 1.27 -11.91
N ASN A 22 9.93 0.54 -12.09
CA ASN A 22 10.31 0.04 -13.40
C ASN A 22 9.42 -1.17 -13.79
N PRO A 23 8.50 -1.02 -14.77
CA PRO A 23 7.58 -2.09 -15.15
C PRO A 23 8.27 -3.25 -15.89
N ASN A 24 9.53 -3.08 -16.28
CA ASN A 24 10.33 -4.13 -16.92
C ASN A 24 11.17 -4.90 -15.88
N ASN A 25 11.24 -4.42 -14.63
CA ASN A 25 11.96 -5.05 -13.55
C ASN A 25 10.97 -5.65 -12.53
N ARG A 26 10.69 -6.95 -12.69
CA ARG A 26 9.77 -7.66 -11.79
C ARG A 26 10.31 -7.77 -10.37
N GLY A 27 11.60 -8.03 -10.20
CA GLY A 27 12.21 -8.16 -8.87
C GLY A 27 12.05 -6.87 -8.05
N GLU A 28 12.35 -5.73 -8.67
CA GLU A 28 12.14 -4.41 -8.05
C GLU A 28 10.66 -4.16 -7.71
N THR A 29 9.73 -4.57 -8.58
CA THR A 29 8.29 -4.48 -8.30
C THR A 29 7.90 -5.35 -7.09
N GLU A 30 8.44 -6.57 -6.98
CA GLU A 30 8.18 -7.45 -5.84
C GLU A 30 8.74 -6.88 -4.53
N GLU A 31 9.95 -6.32 -4.55
CA GLU A 31 10.54 -5.63 -3.40
C GLU A 31 9.68 -4.45 -2.92
N VAL A 32 9.19 -3.64 -3.86
CA VAL A 32 8.26 -2.53 -3.56
C VAL A 32 7.00 -3.04 -2.85
N LEU A 33 6.42 -4.15 -3.32
CA LEU A 33 5.23 -4.73 -2.71
C LEU A 33 5.52 -5.28 -1.31
N LEU A 34 6.71 -5.83 -1.06
CA LEU A 34 7.13 -6.25 0.29
C LEU A 34 7.24 -5.05 1.24
N PHE A 35 7.76 -3.91 0.78
CA PHE A 35 7.76 -2.68 1.58
C PHE A 35 6.34 -2.20 1.88
N TRP A 36 5.42 -2.28 0.91
CA TRP A 36 4.03 -1.91 1.16
C TRP A 36 3.32 -2.87 2.12
N GLN A 37 3.66 -4.16 2.07
CA GLN A 37 3.17 -5.14 3.04
C GLN A 37 3.67 -4.82 4.47
N SER A 38 4.93 -4.43 4.63
CA SER A 38 5.45 -4.02 5.95
C SER A 38 4.73 -2.76 6.45
N PHE A 39 4.48 -1.78 5.57
CA PHE A 39 3.69 -0.60 5.94
C PHE A 39 2.27 -0.93 6.40
N ILE A 40 1.55 -1.82 5.70
CA ILE A 40 0.20 -2.23 6.16
C ILE A 40 0.28 -2.95 7.51
N SER A 41 1.28 -3.80 7.70
CA SER A 41 1.48 -4.52 8.97
C SER A 41 1.69 -3.54 10.13
N ASP A 42 2.50 -2.50 9.91
CA ASP A 42 2.72 -1.42 10.86
C ASP A 42 1.45 -0.60 11.13
N LEU A 43 0.63 -0.32 10.10
CA LEU A 43 -0.66 0.34 10.29
C LEU A 43 -1.60 -0.51 11.15
N MET A 44 -1.61 -1.83 10.98
CA MET A 44 -2.39 -2.74 11.82
C MET A 44 -1.89 -2.73 13.26
N LEU A 45 -0.57 -2.79 13.46
CA LEU A 45 0.05 -2.72 14.79
C LEU A 45 -0.29 -1.40 15.48
N LEU A 46 -0.18 -0.26 14.80
CA LEU A 46 -0.51 1.04 15.38
C LEU A 46 -2.01 1.19 15.67
N LYS A 47 -2.89 0.56 14.89
CA LYS A 47 -4.34 0.67 15.08
C LYS A 47 -4.90 -0.24 16.16
N TYR A 48 -4.37 -1.46 16.26
CA TYR A 48 -4.95 -2.54 17.06
C TYR A 48 -3.96 -3.20 18.01
N GLY A 49 -2.67 -2.95 17.84
CA GLY A 49 -1.63 -3.40 18.76
C GLY A 49 -1.74 -2.69 20.11
N ARG A 50 -1.27 -3.36 21.15
CA ARG A 50 -1.19 -2.79 22.51
C ARG A 50 0.08 -1.97 22.70
N ASP A 51 1.10 -2.22 21.88
CA ASP A 51 2.38 -1.53 21.87
C ASP A 51 2.89 -1.33 20.43
N SER A 52 3.79 -0.36 20.26
CA SER A 52 4.47 -0.07 18.99
C SER A 52 5.88 -0.66 18.92
N SER A 53 6.24 -1.55 19.86
CA SER A 53 7.57 -2.16 19.98
C SER A 53 7.93 -3.04 18.76
N GLY A 54 6.93 -3.54 18.03
CA GLY A 54 7.10 -4.35 16.82
C GLY A 54 7.08 -3.56 15.50
N LEU A 55 7.14 -2.23 15.53
CA LEU A 55 7.10 -1.41 14.32
C LEU A 55 8.36 -1.62 13.48
N VAL A 56 8.20 -1.93 12.19
CA VAL A 56 9.33 -2.16 11.27
C VAL A 56 9.84 -0.85 10.68
N ASN A 57 8.95 0.03 10.24
CA ASN A 57 9.28 1.29 9.58
C ASN A 57 9.33 2.45 10.60
N THR A 58 10.25 2.35 11.57
CA THR A 58 10.36 3.26 12.72
C THR A 58 10.70 4.70 12.33
N ASP A 59 11.42 4.89 11.23
CA ASP A 59 11.74 6.18 10.63
C ASP A 59 10.49 6.94 10.14
N LEU A 60 9.40 6.22 9.87
CA LEU A 60 8.13 6.75 9.37
C LEU A 60 6.99 6.64 10.39
N ALA A 61 7.29 6.33 11.65
CA ALA A 61 6.29 6.07 12.69
C ALA A 61 5.23 7.19 12.80
N LYS A 62 5.67 8.45 12.89
CA LYS A 62 4.76 9.61 13.01
C LYS A 62 3.84 9.76 11.80
N GLU A 63 4.33 9.45 10.61
CA GLU A 63 3.48 9.48 9.42
C GLU A 63 2.54 8.29 9.33
N LEU A 64 2.98 7.10 9.75
CA LEU A 64 2.13 5.92 9.81
C LEU A 64 0.99 6.10 10.81
N GLU A 65 1.24 6.71 11.96
CA GLU A 65 0.18 7.11 12.91
C GLU A 65 -0.87 8.01 12.25
N LYS A 66 -0.44 9.02 11.48
CA LYS A 66 -1.37 9.89 10.74
C LYS A 66 -2.19 9.13 9.70
N LEU A 67 -1.57 8.17 9.00
CA LEU A 67 -2.24 7.36 7.98
C LEU A 67 -3.18 6.31 8.59
N THR A 68 -2.94 5.89 9.83
CA THR A 68 -3.74 4.86 10.52
C THR A 68 -5.21 5.27 10.64
N ASN A 69 -5.47 6.55 10.93
CA ASN A 69 -6.82 7.11 11.01
C ASN A 69 -7.56 7.18 9.66
N ARG A 70 -6.85 6.99 8.55
CA ARG A 70 -7.43 7.03 7.20
C ARG A 70 -8.01 5.71 6.76
N VAL A 71 -7.62 4.60 7.36
CA VAL A 71 -8.27 3.31 7.13
C VAL A 71 -9.43 3.22 8.12
N ALA A 72 -10.65 2.92 7.67
CA ALA A 72 -11.84 3.06 8.53
C ALA A 72 -11.93 1.97 9.60
N GLY A 73 -11.79 0.70 9.25
CA GLY A 73 -11.88 -0.42 10.21
C GLY A 73 -10.99 -1.61 9.89
N GLY A 74 -11.17 -2.69 10.66
CA GLY A 74 -10.38 -3.92 10.51
C GLY A 74 -10.64 -4.60 9.17
N ASN A 75 -11.90 -4.60 8.72
CA ASN A 75 -12.29 -5.14 7.42
C ASN A 75 -11.58 -4.44 6.26
N ASP A 76 -11.42 -3.11 6.34
CA ASP A 76 -10.69 -2.36 5.31
C ASP A 76 -9.20 -2.70 5.33
N LEU A 77 -8.58 -2.83 6.51
CA LEU A 77 -7.18 -3.27 6.62
C LEU A 77 -6.99 -4.66 6.03
N CYS A 78 -7.87 -5.62 6.33
CA CYS A 78 -7.84 -6.95 5.72
C CYS A 78 -7.96 -6.88 4.20
N ALA A 79 -8.87 -6.04 3.67
CA ALA A 79 -9.00 -5.84 2.23
C ALA A 79 -7.72 -5.26 1.60
N LEU A 80 -7.05 -4.31 2.27
CA LEU A 80 -5.77 -3.78 1.80
C LEU A 80 -4.67 -4.87 1.75
N VAL A 81 -4.61 -5.75 2.75
CA VAL A 81 -3.71 -6.92 2.75
C VAL A 81 -4.00 -7.82 1.56
N ASP A 82 -5.28 -8.12 1.30
CA ASP A 82 -5.69 -8.95 0.17
C ASP A 82 -5.31 -8.31 -1.18
N HIS A 83 -5.44 -6.99 -1.32
CA HIS A 83 -5.02 -6.30 -2.55
C HIS A 83 -3.52 -6.41 -2.79
N ILE A 84 -2.68 -6.30 -1.75
CA ILE A 84 -1.23 -6.51 -1.87
C ILE A 84 -0.92 -7.96 -2.25
N LYS A 85 -1.54 -8.93 -1.57
CA LYS A 85 -1.40 -10.35 -1.88
C LYS A 85 -1.76 -10.66 -3.33
N ASN A 86 -2.88 -10.13 -3.82
CA ASN A 86 -3.32 -10.31 -5.20
C ASN A 86 -2.33 -9.71 -6.19
N MET A 87 -1.75 -8.55 -5.87
CA MET A 87 -0.71 -7.93 -6.70
C MET A 87 0.57 -8.79 -6.75
N HIS A 88 1.03 -9.34 -5.61
CA HIS A 88 2.14 -10.30 -5.60
C HIS A 88 1.87 -11.52 -6.49
N ILE A 89 0.66 -12.08 -6.41
CA ILE A 89 0.26 -13.21 -7.25
C ILE A 89 0.26 -12.81 -8.74
N ALA A 90 -0.23 -11.62 -9.08
CA ALA A 90 -0.25 -11.12 -10.45
C ALA A 90 1.17 -10.96 -11.01
N VAL A 91 2.10 -10.38 -10.25
CA VAL A 91 3.50 -10.22 -10.66
C VAL A 91 4.16 -11.58 -10.87
N LYS A 92 3.97 -12.55 -9.95
CA LYS A 92 4.49 -13.92 -10.08
C LYS A 92 3.92 -14.67 -11.29
N ARG A 93 2.68 -14.36 -11.69
CA ARG A 93 2.02 -14.93 -12.87
C ARG A 93 2.38 -14.21 -14.18
N ASN A 94 3.39 -13.34 -14.17
CA ASN A 94 3.84 -12.56 -15.33
C ASN A 94 2.78 -11.61 -15.90
N ALA A 95 1.85 -11.12 -15.08
CA ALA A 95 0.93 -10.07 -15.52
C ALA A 95 1.70 -8.81 -15.93
N HIS A 96 1.12 -8.03 -16.85
CA HIS A 96 1.65 -6.71 -17.17
C HIS A 96 1.56 -5.82 -15.92
N ILE A 97 2.71 -5.31 -15.47
CA ILE A 97 2.83 -4.58 -14.19
C ILE A 97 1.98 -3.30 -14.20
N ARG A 98 1.97 -2.54 -15.30
CA ARG A 98 1.24 -1.25 -15.34
C ARG A 98 -0.28 -1.41 -15.18
N PRO A 99 -0.98 -2.26 -15.96
CA PRO A 99 -2.41 -2.49 -15.76
C PRO A 99 -2.72 -3.08 -14.37
N ALA A 100 -1.90 -4.02 -13.88
CA ALA A 100 -2.09 -4.61 -12.56
C ALA A 100 -1.93 -3.56 -11.45
N MET A 101 -0.96 -2.66 -11.58
CA MET A 101 -0.73 -1.56 -10.64
C MET A 101 -1.86 -0.53 -10.68
N ALA A 102 -2.39 -0.21 -11.86
CA ALA A 102 -3.58 0.64 -11.97
C ALA A 102 -4.76 0.04 -11.19
N ALA A 103 -5.08 -1.24 -11.45
CA ALA A 103 -6.13 -1.95 -10.73
C ALA A 103 -5.90 -1.98 -9.21
N PHE A 104 -4.65 -2.21 -8.79
CA PHE A 104 -4.26 -2.14 -7.39
C PHE A 104 -4.55 -0.77 -6.79
N VAL A 105 -4.13 0.34 -7.42
CA VAL A 105 -4.37 1.70 -6.92
C VAL A 105 -5.86 1.98 -6.78
N PHE A 106 -6.67 1.65 -7.80
CA PHE A 106 -8.12 1.86 -7.75
C PHE A 106 -8.78 1.08 -6.62
N ASN A 107 -8.39 -0.19 -6.42
CA ASN A 107 -8.99 -1.03 -5.39
C ASN A 107 -8.51 -0.66 -3.99
N PHE A 108 -7.22 -0.39 -3.81
CA PHE A 108 -6.65 0.09 -2.55
C PHE A 108 -7.38 1.34 -2.06
N LYS A 109 -7.63 2.29 -2.97
CA LYS A 109 -8.24 3.57 -2.61
C LYS A 109 -9.72 3.50 -2.23
N LYS A 110 -10.41 2.39 -2.50
CA LYS A 110 -11.79 2.15 -2.01
C LYS A 110 -11.85 1.92 -0.49
N HIS A 111 -10.75 1.48 0.10
CA HIS A 111 -10.66 1.09 1.51
C HIS A 111 -9.96 2.13 2.40
N ILE A 112 -9.67 3.30 1.84
CA ILE A 112 -9.11 4.42 2.58
C ILE A 112 -10.00 5.65 2.42
N ARG A 113 -10.18 6.40 3.50
CA ARG A 113 -10.85 7.69 3.47
C ARG A 113 -9.99 8.67 2.68
N GLN A 114 -10.57 9.22 1.61
CA GLN A 114 -9.94 10.30 0.84
C GLN A 114 -10.09 11.60 1.63
N SER A 115 -9.01 12.38 1.73
CA SER A 115 -9.11 13.74 2.26
C SER A 115 -9.89 14.56 1.24
N THR A 116 -11.10 14.99 1.60
CA THR A 116 -11.80 16.12 0.95
C THR A 116 -10.98 17.38 1.05
#